data_AF-A0AA43CQS4-F1
#
_entry.id   AF-A0AA43CQS4-F1
#
_cell.length_a   1.000
_cell.length_b   1.000
_cell.length_c   1.000
_cell.angle_alpha   90.00
_cell.angle_beta   90.00
_cell.angle_gamma   90.00
#
_symmetry.space_group_name_H-M   'P 1'
#
loop_
_entity.id
_entity.type
_entity.pdbx_description
1 polymer ?
#
loop_
_entity_poly.entity_id
_entity_poly.type
_entity_poly.pdbx_seq_one_letter_code
_entity_poly.pdbx_strand_id
1 'polypeptide(L)'
;MPLVTEMEQRLEAEESPFRAQLLREDIARLRRLESLAREHGSLAAFAKDGLYIGWTQGDFRTHELKEPIEALLAAFHAYETGGRGDEQDRALRAAWEAFDRQRMQKLLGCL
;
A
#
# COMPACT_ATOMS: atom_id res chain seq x y z
N MET A 1 12.43 -3.03 1.89
CA MET A 1 11.48 -2.25 2.71
C MET A 1 10.93 -3.17 3.79
N PRO A 2 11.11 -2.88 5.09
CA PRO A 2 10.74 -3.78 6.18
C PRO A 2 9.28 -4.28 6.12
N LEU A 3 8.35 -3.39 5.77
CA LEU A 3 6.93 -3.74 5.59
C LEU A 3 6.72 -4.87 4.56
N VAL A 4 7.35 -4.81 3.39
CA VAL A 4 7.21 -5.87 2.37
C VAL A 4 7.81 -7.19 2.85
N THR A 5 8.96 -7.16 3.53
CA THR A 5 9.58 -8.36 4.09
C THR A 5 8.68 -9.05 5.11
N GLU A 6 8.00 -8.30 5.97
CA GLU A 6 7.04 -8.86 6.91
C GLU A 6 5.80 -9.44 6.22
N MET A 7 5.31 -8.78 5.16
CA MET A 7 4.20 -9.30 4.37
C MET A 7 4.56 -10.61 3.66
N GLU A 8 5.80 -10.74 3.17
CA GLU A 8 6.33 -11.98 2.60
C GLU A 8 6.40 -13.09 3.65
N GLN A 9 6.90 -12.81 4.85
CA GLN A 9 6.90 -13.77 5.96
C GLN A 9 5.48 -14.20 6.35
N ARG A 10 4.52 -13.27 6.38
CA ARG A 10 3.10 -13.58 6.63
C ARG A 10 2.52 -14.46 5.52
N LEU A 11 2.89 -14.23 4.26
CA LEU A 11 2.43 -15.02 3.13
C LEU A 11 2.90 -16.48 3.22
N GLU A 12 4.10 -16.74 3.72
CA GLU A 12 4.62 -18.10 3.93
C GLU A 12 3.82 -18.90 4.96
N ALA A 13 3.23 -18.22 5.94
CA ALA A 13 2.43 -18.83 7.00
C ALA A 13 0.91 -18.80 6.76
N GLU A 14 0.43 -18.18 5.66
CA GLU A 14 -1.01 -18.01 5.41
C GLU A 14 -1.62 -19.27 4.78
N GLU A 15 -2.54 -19.91 5.51
CA GLU A 15 -3.21 -21.14 5.08
C GLU A 15 -4.40 -20.88 4.16
N SER A 16 -5.02 -19.68 4.23
CA SER A 16 -6.16 -19.35 3.37
C SER A 16 -5.69 -18.96 1.96
N PRO A 17 -6.08 -19.72 0.90
CA PRO A 17 -5.67 -19.39 -0.48
C PRO A 17 -6.13 -17.99 -0.92
N PHE A 18 -7.29 -17.56 -0.41
CA PHE A 18 -7.83 -16.22 -0.68
C PHE A 18 -6.98 -15.11 -0.05
N ARG A 19 -6.65 -15.23 1.24
CA ARG A 19 -5.81 -14.24 1.93
C ARG A 19 -4.39 -14.24 1.39
N ALA A 20 -3.85 -15.40 1.05
CA ALA A 20 -2.55 -15.53 0.42
C ALA A 20 -2.52 -14.82 -0.95
N GLN A 21 -3.58 -14.96 -1.76
CA GLN A 21 -3.69 -14.24 -3.03
C GLN A 21 -3.75 -12.72 -2.82
N LEU A 22 -4.56 -12.24 -1.87
CA LEU A 22 -4.65 -10.82 -1.56
C LEU A 22 -3.30 -10.25 -1.09
N LEU A 23 -2.58 -10.97 -0.22
CA LEU A 23 -1.24 -10.60 0.23
C LEU A 23 -0.24 -10.52 -0.93
N ARG A 24 -0.26 -11.47 -1.88
CA ARG A 24 0.61 -11.44 -3.07
C ARG A 24 0.36 -10.20 -3.91
N GLU A 25 -0.91 -9.86 -4.13
CA GLU A 25 -1.27 -8.65 -4.88
C GLU A 25 -0.81 -7.38 -4.16
N ASP A 26 -0.94 -7.33 -2.83
CA ASP A 26 -0.48 -6.19 -2.04
C ASP A 26 1.03 -6.02 -2.07
N ILE A 27 1.79 -7.12 -1.95
CA ILE A 27 3.24 -7.10 -2.11
C ILE A 27 3.62 -6.58 -3.50
N ALA A 28 2.92 -7.02 -4.55
CA ALA A 28 3.15 -6.54 -5.91
C ALA A 28 2.87 -5.03 -6.05
N ARG A 29 1.78 -4.53 -5.46
CA ARG A 29 1.42 -3.09 -5.42
C ARG A 29 2.50 -2.27 -4.70
N LEU A 30 2.93 -2.69 -3.52
CA LEU A 30 3.98 -1.99 -2.76
C LEU A 30 5.32 -1.97 -3.50
N ARG A 31 5.69 -3.07 -4.16
CA ARG A 31 6.88 -3.11 -5.02
C ARG A 31 6.75 -2.17 -6.23
N ARG A 32 5.55 -2.06 -6.82
CA ARG A 32 5.30 -1.09 -7.90
C ARG A 32 5.43 0.35 -7.40
N LEU A 33 4.92 0.66 -6.19
CA LEU A 33 5.12 1.96 -5.56
C LEU A 33 6.60 2.25 -5.30
N GLU A 34 7.40 1.26 -4.90
CA GLU A 34 8.86 1.43 -4.75
C GLU A 34 9.52 1.85 -6.06
N SER A 35 9.15 1.23 -7.19
CA SER A 35 9.62 1.67 -8.50
C SER A 35 9.17 3.10 -8.84
N LEU A 36 7.89 3.40 -8.65
CA LEU A 36 7.33 4.73 -8.95
C LEU A 36 7.98 5.83 -8.10
N ALA A 37 8.18 5.60 -6.80
CA ALA A 37 8.79 6.57 -5.90
C ALA A 37 10.25 6.90 -6.29
N ARG A 38 10.94 5.98 -6.94
CA ARG A 38 12.30 6.21 -7.48
C ARG A 38 12.29 6.90 -8.84
N GLU A 39 11.25 6.68 -9.64
CA GLU A 39 11.06 7.29 -10.97
C GLU A 39 10.58 8.74 -10.86
N HIS A 40 9.83 9.08 -9.82
CA HIS A 40 9.27 10.42 -9.60
C HIS A 40 10.01 11.19 -8.51
N GLY A 41 10.54 12.37 -8.83
CA GLY A 41 11.18 13.26 -7.85
C GLY A 41 10.23 14.12 -7.02
N SER A 42 8.91 14.00 -7.19
CA SER A 42 7.93 14.77 -6.42
C SER A 42 6.73 13.94 -5.99
N LEU A 43 6.22 14.26 -4.79
CA LEU A 43 5.03 13.62 -4.23
C LEU A 43 3.82 13.75 -5.14
N ALA A 44 3.64 14.88 -5.81
CA ALA A 44 2.48 15.09 -6.68
C ALA A 44 2.48 14.15 -7.91
N ALA A 45 3.66 13.95 -8.53
CA ALA A 45 3.79 13.03 -9.67
C ALA A 45 3.63 11.57 -9.21
N PHE A 46 4.30 11.21 -8.10
CA PHE A 46 4.17 9.89 -7.50
C PHE A 46 2.72 9.57 -7.10
N ALA A 47 2.03 10.50 -6.43
CA ALA A 47 0.68 10.28 -5.94
C ALA A 47 -0.33 10.09 -7.07
N LYS A 48 -0.16 10.83 -8.18
CA LYS A 48 -1.00 10.69 -9.37
C LYS A 48 -0.94 9.26 -9.90
N ASP A 49 0.25 8.70 -10.07
CA ASP A 49 0.42 7.36 -10.65
C ASP A 49 0.15 6.26 -9.61
N GLY A 50 0.48 6.51 -8.34
CA GLY A 50 0.21 5.63 -7.21
C GLY A 50 -1.28 5.42 -6.91
N LEU A 51 -2.15 6.38 -7.25
CA LEU A 51 -3.60 6.24 -7.10
C LEU A 51 -4.20 5.17 -8.02
N TYR A 52 -3.58 4.87 -9.16
CA TYR A 52 -4.13 4.01 -10.22
C TYR A 52 -3.39 2.66 -10.36
N ILE A 53 -2.79 2.15 -9.29
CA ILE A 53 -2.09 0.85 -9.31
C ILE A 53 -3.01 -0.36 -9.05
N GLY A 54 -4.34 -0.17 -9.05
CA GLY A 54 -5.32 -1.24 -8.87
C GLY A 54 -5.59 -1.59 -7.41
N TRP A 55 -5.95 -0.60 -6.58
CA TRP A 55 -6.21 -0.79 -5.13
C TRP A 55 -7.49 -1.58 -4.83
N THR A 56 -8.46 -1.52 -5.74
CA THR A 56 -9.71 -2.28 -5.67
C THR A 56 -9.96 -3.00 -6.98
N GLN A 57 -10.81 -4.03 -6.98
CA GLN A 57 -11.14 -4.77 -8.21
C GLN A 57 -11.74 -3.80 -9.25
N GLY A 58 -11.07 -3.68 -10.40
CA GLY A 58 -11.46 -2.77 -11.48
C GLY A 58 -11.43 -1.28 -11.12
N ASP A 59 -10.77 -0.90 -10.02
CA ASP A 59 -10.68 0.47 -9.49
C ASP A 59 -12.01 1.19 -9.20
N PHE A 60 -13.14 0.47 -9.23
CA PHE A 60 -14.48 1.05 -9.11
C PHE A 60 -14.71 1.79 -7.79
N ARG A 61 -13.98 1.42 -6.73
CA ARG A 61 -14.15 1.97 -5.37
C ARG A 61 -12.91 2.69 -4.85
N THR A 62 -11.91 2.88 -5.70
CA THR A 62 -10.68 3.58 -5.35
C THR A 62 -10.97 5.03 -4.90
N HIS A 63 -12.02 5.66 -5.42
CA HIS A 63 -12.48 6.98 -4.99
C HIS A 63 -12.98 7.02 -3.53
N GLU A 64 -13.56 5.92 -3.01
CA GLU A 64 -13.98 5.82 -1.60
C GLU A 64 -12.80 5.64 -0.64
N LEU A 65 -11.64 5.25 -1.18
CA LEU A 65 -10.39 5.04 -0.45
C LEU A 65 -9.36 6.12 -0.74
N LYS A 66 -9.76 7.23 -1.39
CA LYS A 66 -8.83 8.24 -1.85
C LYS A 66 -7.99 8.83 -0.71
N GLU A 67 -8.63 9.28 0.37
CA GLU A 67 -7.92 9.84 1.54
C GLU A 67 -6.92 8.86 2.18
N PRO A 68 -7.29 7.61 2.52
CA PRO A 68 -6.30 6.68 3.07
C PRO A 68 -5.22 6.28 2.07
N ILE A 69 -5.53 6.23 0.77
CA ILE A 69 -4.50 6.00 -0.27
C ILE A 69 -3.53 7.18 -0.32
N GLU A 70 -4.00 8.42 -0.34
CA GLU A 70 -3.16 9.61 -0.36
C GLU A 70 -2.24 9.68 0.89
N ALA A 71 -2.76 9.32 2.07
CA ALA A 71 -1.96 9.22 3.28
C ALA A 71 -0.87 8.14 3.18
N LEU A 72 -1.22 6.95 2.65
CA LEU A 72 -0.25 5.89 2.39
C LEU A 72 0.82 6.35 1.39
N LEU A 73 0.43 6.98 0.29
CA LEU A 73 1.35 7.47 -0.73
C LEU A 73 2.29 8.55 -0.17
N ALA A 74 1.79 9.47 0.65
CA ALA A 74 2.63 10.46 1.30
C ALA A 74 3.70 9.82 2.21
N ALA A 75 3.29 8.86 3.05
CA ALA A 75 4.22 8.14 3.94
C ALA A 75 5.23 7.30 3.14
N PHE A 76 4.79 6.66 2.05
CA PHE A 76 5.64 5.85 1.18
C PHE A 76 6.69 6.69 0.46
N HIS A 77 6.29 7.82 -0.13
CA HIS A 77 7.21 8.74 -0.78
C HIS A 77 8.21 9.33 0.23
N ALA A 78 7.76 9.70 1.43
CA ALA A 78 8.64 10.20 2.49
C ALA A 78 9.67 9.14 2.93
N TYR A 79 9.27 7.88 3.05
CA TYR A 79 10.18 6.76 3.35
C TYR A 79 11.22 6.53 2.23
N GLU A 80 10.80 6.54 0.97
CA GLU A 80 11.70 6.29 -0.16
C GLU A 80 12.64 7.46 -0.47
N THR A 81 12.21 8.70 -0.27
CA THR A 81 12.97 9.90 -0.67
C THR A 81 13.59 10.67 0.50
N GLY A 82 13.01 10.58 1.71
CA GLY A 82 13.40 11.35 2.89
C GLY A 82 14.38 10.63 3.84
N GLY A 83 14.87 9.45 3.44
CA GLY A 83 15.71 8.59 4.26
C GLY A 83 14.90 7.53 4.99
N ARG A 84 15.23 6.26 4.75
CA ARG A 84 14.57 5.05 5.27
C ARG A 84 14.83 4.83 6.77
N GLY A 85 14.55 5.83 7.61
CA GLY A 85 14.73 5.77 9.05
C GLY A 85 13.55 5.14 9.79
N ASP A 86 13.75 4.86 11.08
CA ASP A 86 12.76 4.20 11.94
C ASP A 86 11.46 5.01 12.10
N GLU A 87 11.54 6.34 12.03
CA GLU A 87 10.35 7.20 12.08
C GLU A 87 9.52 7.06 10.81
N GLN A 88 10.15 7.11 9.63
CA GLN A 88 9.50 6.95 8.34
C GLN A 88 8.93 5.54 8.18
N ASP A 89 9.65 4.50 8.63
CA ASP A 89 9.16 3.12 8.59
C ASP A 89 7.91 2.94 9.47
N ARG A 90 7.92 3.50 10.69
CA ARG A 90 6.72 3.49 11.57
C ARG A 90 5.55 4.24 10.96
N ALA A 91 5.79 5.41 10.35
CA ALA A 91 4.75 6.19 9.69
C ALA A 91 4.15 5.42 8.48
N LEU A 92 4.99 4.79 7.67
CA LEU A 92 4.56 3.95 6.55
C LEU A 92 3.70 2.77 7.02
N ARG A 93 4.11 2.08 8.08
CA ARG A 93 3.34 0.97 8.66
C ARG A 93 1.98 1.40 9.18
N ALA A 94 1.94 2.50 9.93
CA ALA A 94 0.69 3.04 10.44
C ALA A 94 -0.26 3.44 9.29
N ALA A 95 0.27 4.05 8.22
CA ALA A 95 -0.52 4.40 7.04
C ALA A 95 -1.03 3.15 6.31
N TRP A 96 -0.20 2.12 6.17
CA TRP A 96 -0.59 0.84 5.58
C TRP A 96 -1.72 0.16 6.37
N GLU A 97 -1.58 0.05 7.69
CA GLU A 97 -2.61 -0.56 8.56
C GLU A 97 -3.93 0.21 8.52
N ALA A 98 -3.88 1.54 8.49
CA ALA A 98 -5.06 2.39 8.39
C ALA A 98 -5.76 2.19 7.03
N PHE A 99 -5.01 2.17 5.94
CA PHE A 99 -5.52 1.90 4.60
C PHE A 99 -6.13 0.50 4.50
N ASP A 100 -5.40 -0.53 4.91
CA ASP A 100 -5.86 -1.92 4.80
C ASP A 100 -7.14 -2.15 5.59
N ARG A 101 -7.23 -1.60 6.81
CA ARG A 101 -8.45 -1.66 7.62
C ARG A 101 -9.65 -1.04 6.90
N GLN A 102 -9.49 0.16 6.34
CA GLN A 102 -10.58 0.82 5.61
C GLN A 102 -10.93 0.06 4.34
N ARG A 103 -9.93 -0.42 3.58
CA ARG A 103 -10.15 -1.24 2.40
C ARG A 103 -10.91 -2.51 2.73
N MET A 104 -10.52 -3.24 3.78
CA MET A 104 -11.22 -4.45 4.22
C MET A 104 -12.65 -4.15 4.68
N GLN A 105 -12.88 -3.04 5.39
CA GLN A 105 -14.24 -2.61 5.74
C GLN A 105 -15.09 -2.35 4.49
N LYS A 106 -14.53 -1.73 3.45
CA LYS A 106 -15.24 -1.49 2.20
C LYS A 106 -15.47 -2.77 1.42
N LEU A 107 -14.49 -3.66 1.31
CA LEU A 107 -14.59 -4.91 0.56
C LEU A 107 -15.50 -5.95 1.25
N LEU A 108 -15.47 -6.03 2.60
CA LEU A 108 -16.23 -7.03 3.38
C LEU A 108 -17.57 -6.51 3.90
N GLY A 109 -17.75 -5.20 4.06
CA GLY A 109 -19.00 -4.58 4.54
C GLY A 109 -20.17 -4.60 3.54
N CYS A 110 -20.05 -5.40 2.47
CA CYS A 110 -21.10 -5.67 1.49
C CYS A 110 -21.56 -7.15 1.49
N LEU A 111 -21.18 -7.93 2.51
CA LEU A 111 -21.68 -9.28 2.77
C LEU A 111 -22.88 -9.24 3.73
#